data_AF-A0AAW5JGC7-F1
#
_entry.id   AF-A0AAW5JGC7-F1
#
_cell.length_a   1.000
_cell.length_b   1.000
_cell.length_c   1.000
_cell.angle_alpha   90.00
_cell.angle_beta   90.00
_cell.angle_gamma   90.00
#
_symmetry.space_group_name_H-M   'P 1'
#
loop_
_entity.id
_entity.type
_entity.pdbx_description
1 polymer ?
#
loop_
_entity_poly.entity_id
_entity_poly.type
_entity_poly.pdbx_seq_one_letter_code
_entity_poly.pdbx_strand_id
1 'polypeptide(L)'
;MDMTNKEYGQYVNAKSKPSPLGRDMLWAFVVGGLICTVGQALLNLYQNAGMGRDDAGSAVSMTLIFAAALLTGLGLFDKVAKRAGAGTLVPITGFANAMVSPALEFKSEGMVTGTGAKLFTVAGPVLVFGISASILYGLILLLFFRG
;
A
#
# COMPACT_ATOMS: atom_id res chain seq x y z
N MET A 1 30.93 -26.47 11.93
CA MET A 1 30.49 -26.79 10.56
C MET A 1 30.04 -25.49 9.94
N ASP A 2 30.93 -24.81 9.22
CA ASP A 2 30.61 -23.62 8.45
C ASP A 2 29.86 -24.05 7.19
N MET A 3 28.53 -23.99 7.22
CA MET A 3 27.72 -24.27 6.03
C MET A 3 27.86 -23.13 5.03
N THR A 4 28.10 -23.46 3.77
CA THR A 4 28.13 -22.45 2.69
C THR A 4 26.73 -21.83 2.53
N ASN A 5 26.63 -20.54 2.16
CA ASN A 5 25.34 -19.84 1.92
C ASN A 5 24.34 -20.64 1.05
N LYS A 6 24.85 -21.43 0.09
CA LYS A 6 24.04 -22.35 -0.74
C LYS A 6 23.48 -23.55 0.03
N GLU A 7 24.28 -24.21 0.86
CA GLU A 7 23.83 -25.32 1.72
C GLU A 7 22.86 -24.83 2.79
N TYR A 8 23.10 -23.65 3.35
CA TYR A 8 22.16 -23.00 4.27
C TYR A 8 20.83 -22.71 3.59
N GLY A 9 20.85 -22.17 2.36
CA GLY A 9 19.64 -21.93 1.57
C GLY A 9 18.86 -23.21 1.25
N GLN A 10 19.54 -24.30 0.92
CA GLN A 10 18.91 -25.60 0.68
C GLN A 10 18.34 -26.22 1.95
N TYR A 11 19.05 -26.10 3.07
CA TYR A 11 18.59 -26.56 4.38
C TYR A 11 17.32 -25.82 4.84
N VAL A 12 17.29 -24.49 4.66
CA VAL A 12 16.13 -23.66 5.00
C VAL A 12 14.95 -23.95 4.07
N ASN A 13 15.17 -24.11 2.76
CA ASN A 13 14.12 -24.48 1.82
C ASN A 13 13.53 -25.86 2.13
N ALA A 14 14.36 -26.83 2.50
CA ALA A 14 13.91 -28.16 2.88
C ALA A 14 13.08 -28.17 4.19
N LYS A 15 13.32 -27.21 5.10
CA LYS A 15 12.54 -27.04 6.33
C LYS A 15 11.33 -26.11 6.19
N SER A 16 11.27 -25.31 5.13
CA SER A 16 10.18 -24.36 4.91
C SER A 16 8.98 -25.10 4.34
N LYS A 17 7.90 -25.23 5.13
CA LYS A 17 6.65 -25.79 4.62
C LYS A 17 6.14 -24.93 3.46
N PRO A 18 5.77 -25.50 2.31
CA PRO A 18 5.17 -24.73 1.24
C PRO A 18 3.87 -24.09 1.74
N SER A 19 3.77 -22.77 1.62
CA SER A 19 2.55 -22.04 1.98
C SER A 19 1.37 -22.54 1.13
N PRO A 20 0.17 -22.69 1.69
CA PRO A 20 -1.01 -23.10 0.96
C PRO A 20 -1.49 -21.97 0.05
N LEU A 21 -0.77 -21.75 -1.06
CA LEU A 21 -0.94 -20.64 -2.02
C LEU A 21 -2.41 -20.41 -2.40
N GLY A 22 -3.16 -21.47 -2.74
CA GLY A 22 -4.57 -21.34 -3.12
C GLY A 22 -5.46 -20.78 -2.01
N ARG A 23 -5.22 -21.17 -0.75
CA ARG A 23 -5.97 -20.65 0.40
C ARG A 23 -5.60 -19.20 0.68
N ASP A 24 -4.32 -18.86 0.61
CA ASP A 24 -3.84 -17.50 0.88
C ASP A 24 -4.32 -16.53 -0.21
N MET A 25 -4.35 -16.96 -1.47
CA MET A 25 -4.91 -16.20 -2.58
C MET A 25 -6.42 -15.97 -2.42
N LEU A 26 -7.19 -17.00 -2.06
CA LEU A 26 -8.63 -16.87 -1.83
C LEU A 26 -8.91 -15.94 -0.65
N TRP A 27 -8.14 -16.06 0.44
CA TRP A 27 -8.25 -15.16 1.59
C TRP A 27 -7.90 -13.72 1.23
N ALA A 28 -6.81 -13.50 0.47
CA ALA A 28 -6.42 -12.18 0.01
C ALA A 28 -7.49 -11.56 -0.92
N PHE A 29 -8.10 -12.35 -1.79
CA PHE A 29 -9.20 -11.90 -2.65
C PHE A 29 -10.42 -11.47 -1.83
N VAL A 30 -10.85 -12.28 -0.86
CA VAL A 30 -12.01 -11.95 0.00
C VAL A 30 -11.73 -10.69 0.80
N VAL A 31 -10.58 -10.59 1.46
CA VAL A 31 -10.21 -9.43 2.27
C VAL A 31 -10.09 -8.17 1.41
N GLY A 32 -9.41 -8.25 0.26
CA GLY A 32 -9.29 -7.13 -0.67
C GLY A 32 -10.66 -6.70 -1.21
N GLY A 33 -11.51 -7.67 -1.58
CA GLY A 33 -12.88 -7.41 -2.04
C GLY A 33 -13.76 -6.75 -0.97
N LEU A 34 -13.62 -7.12 0.30
CA LEU A 34 -14.32 -6.45 1.41
C LEU A 34 -13.88 -5.00 1.57
N ILE A 35 -12.58 -4.71 1.48
CA ILE A 35 -12.06 -3.34 1.53
C ILE A 35 -12.60 -2.52 0.34
N CYS A 36 -12.62 -3.08 -0.87
CA CYS A 36 -13.22 -2.44 -2.03
C CYS A 36 -14.72 -2.19 -1.83
N THR A 37 -15.44 -3.12 -1.22
CA THR A 37 -16.87 -2.97 -0.90
C THR A 37 -17.11 -1.82 0.08
N VAL A 38 -16.25 -1.66 1.09
CA VAL A 38 -16.27 -0.50 2.00
C VAL A 38 -16.01 0.80 1.23
N GLY A 39 -15.03 0.81 0.33
CA GLY A 39 -14.76 1.96 -0.54
C GLY A 39 -15.97 2.33 -1.41
N GLN A 40 -16.64 1.35 -2.00
CA GLN A 40 -17.86 1.55 -2.79
C GLN A 40 -19.00 2.09 -1.92
N ALA A 41 -19.17 1.59 -0.70
CA ALA A 41 -20.18 2.07 0.23
C ALA A 41 -19.95 3.54 0.62
N LEU A 42 -18.70 3.92 0.91
CA LEU A 42 -18.32 5.31 1.15
C LEU A 42 -18.57 6.19 -0.08
N LEU A 43 -18.26 5.67 -1.28
CA LEU A 43 -18.46 6.39 -2.53
C LEU A 43 -19.94 6.71 -2.76
N ASN A 44 -20.81 5.73 -2.52
CA ASN A 44 -22.26 5.91 -2.61
C ASN A 44 -22.76 6.88 -1.54
N LEU A 45 -22.23 6.82 -0.31
CA LEU A 45 -22.59 7.75 0.76
C LEU A 45 -22.25 9.20 0.38
N TYR A 46 -21.06 9.44 -0.17
CA TYR A 46 -20.61 10.76 -0.60
C TYR A 46 -21.39 11.28 -1.80
N GLN A 47 -21.74 10.41 -2.75
CA GLN A 47 -22.60 10.79 -3.87
C GLN A 47 -24.03 11.10 -3.43
N ASN A 48 -24.57 10.33 -2.49
CA ASN A 48 -25.87 10.62 -1.88
C ASN A 48 -25.86 11.92 -1.07
N ALA A 49 -24.70 12.33 -0.54
CA ALA A 49 -24.51 13.62 0.12
C ALA A 49 -24.36 14.80 -0.87
N GLY A 50 -24.43 14.55 -2.18
CA GLY A 50 -24.41 15.57 -3.23
C GLY A 50 -23.04 15.86 -3.86
N MET A 51 -22.01 15.07 -3.57
CA MET A 51 -20.71 15.22 -4.25
C MET A 51 -20.73 14.63 -5.67
N GLY A 52 -20.03 15.31 -6.58
CA GLY A 52 -19.69 14.75 -7.89
C GLY A 52 -18.87 13.47 -7.76
N ARG A 53 -18.91 12.61 -8.78
CA ARG A 53 -18.26 11.28 -8.69
C ARG A 53 -16.76 11.35 -8.44
N ASP A 54 -16.07 12.31 -9.07
CA ASP A 54 -14.63 12.51 -8.93
C ASP A 54 -14.26 13.03 -7.53
N ASP A 55 -15.01 14.01 -7.02
CA ASP A 55 -14.83 14.55 -5.66
C ASP A 55 -15.13 13.48 -4.61
N ALA A 56 -16.20 12.71 -4.79
CA ALA A 56 -16.56 11.61 -3.92
C ALA A 56 -15.46 10.54 -3.91
N GLY A 57 -14.88 10.20 -5.06
CA GLY A 57 -13.74 9.26 -5.15
C GLY A 57 -12.51 9.75 -4.41
N SER A 58 -12.23 11.05 -4.49
CA SER A 58 -11.15 11.71 -3.74
C SER A 58 -11.44 11.65 -2.23
N ALA A 59 -12.67 11.93 -1.81
CA ALA A 59 -13.11 11.86 -0.42
C ALA A 59 -13.02 10.44 0.16
N VAL A 60 -13.40 9.41 -0.60
CA VAL A 60 -13.20 7.99 -0.21
C VAL A 60 -11.73 7.71 0.03
N SER A 61 -10.88 8.10 -0.91
CA SER A 61 -9.44 7.85 -0.83
C SER A 61 -8.83 8.51 0.41
N MET A 62 -9.16 9.79 0.65
CA MET A 62 -8.72 10.51 1.85
C MET A 62 -9.20 9.85 3.14
N THR A 63 -10.46 9.42 3.19
CA THR A 63 -11.05 8.77 4.37
C THR A 63 -10.39 7.44 4.69
N LEU A 64 -10.14 6.60 3.66
CA LEU A 64 -9.48 5.32 3.84
C LEU A 64 -8.01 5.47 4.25
N ILE A 65 -7.29 6.42 3.65
CA ILE A 65 -5.91 6.74 4.03
C ILE A 65 -5.87 7.24 5.49
N PHE A 66 -6.76 8.15 5.86
CA PHE A 66 -6.84 8.66 7.23
C PHE A 66 -7.16 7.56 8.24
N ALA A 67 -8.16 6.74 7.96
CA ALA A 67 -8.54 5.63 8.82
C ALA A 67 -7.38 4.62 8.99
N ALA A 68 -6.69 4.27 7.89
CA ALA A 68 -5.52 3.41 7.94
C ALA A 68 -4.39 4.04 8.76
N ALA A 69 -4.08 5.32 8.53
CA ALA A 69 -3.06 6.04 9.29
C ALA A 69 -3.37 6.11 10.79
N LEU A 70 -4.62 6.39 11.14
CA LEU A 70 -5.08 6.43 12.53
C LEU A 70 -4.96 5.05 13.19
N LEU A 71 -5.45 4.00 12.53
CA LEU A 71 -5.35 2.63 13.03
C LEU A 71 -3.89 2.16 13.15
N THR A 72 -3.00 2.64 12.27
CA THR A 72 -1.56 2.36 12.33
C THR A 72 -0.95 3.04 13.56
N GLY A 73 -1.24 4.33 13.77
CA GLY A 73 -0.78 5.06 14.96
C GLY A 73 -1.29 4.49 16.28
N LEU A 74 -2.48 3.88 16.28
CA LEU A 74 -3.03 3.16 17.44
C LEU A 74 -2.47 1.73 17.61
N GLY A 75 -1.65 1.23 16.67
CA GLY A 75 -1.10 -0.13 16.69
C GLY A 75 -2.13 -1.23 16.45
N LEU A 76 -3.31 -0.89 15.91
CA LEU A 76 -4.36 -1.84 15.55
C LEU A 76 -4.19 -2.35 14.11
N PHE A 77 -3.72 -1.50 13.20
CA PHE A 77 -3.63 -1.86 11.79
C PHE A 77 -2.72 -3.06 11.55
N ASP A 78 -1.54 -3.12 12.16
CA ASP A 78 -0.62 -4.25 11.99
C ASP A 78 -1.20 -5.59 12.48
N LYS A 79 -2.04 -5.55 13.54
CA LYS A 79 -2.73 -6.75 14.05
C LYS A 79 -3.78 -7.23 13.06
N VAL A 80 -4.54 -6.29 12.47
CA VAL A 80 -5.51 -6.60 11.43
C VAL A 80 -4.80 -7.11 10.18
N ALA A 81 -3.77 -6.42 9.70
CA ALA A 81 -2.99 -6.77 8.52
C ALA A 81 -2.35 -8.16 8.65
N LYS A 82 -1.84 -8.54 9.83
CA LYS A 82 -1.29 -9.89 10.07
C LYS A 82 -2.34 -10.99 9.90
N ARG A 83 -3.61 -10.72 10.22
CA ARG A 83 -4.71 -11.68 10.09
C ARG A 83 -5.38 -11.66 8.72
N ALA A 84 -5.43 -10.48 8.10
CA ALA A 84 -5.94 -10.25 6.76
C ALA A 84 -4.97 -10.69 5.65
N GLY A 85 -3.67 -10.72 5.94
CA GLY A 85 -2.63 -11.08 4.98
C GLY A 85 -2.53 -10.08 3.83
N ALA A 86 -2.13 -10.57 2.66
CA ALA A 86 -1.86 -9.75 1.48
C ALA A 86 -3.05 -8.88 1.04
N GLY A 87 -4.29 -9.29 1.31
CA GLY A 87 -5.50 -8.56 0.92
C GLY A 87 -5.65 -7.17 1.54
N THR A 88 -5.03 -6.89 2.69
CA THR A 88 -5.02 -5.55 3.32
C THR A 88 -3.76 -4.74 3.00
N LEU A 89 -2.70 -5.40 2.52
CA LEU A 89 -1.42 -4.75 2.17
C LEU A 89 -1.41 -4.18 0.74
N VAL A 90 -2.15 -4.79 -0.19
CA VAL A 90 -2.23 -4.35 -1.59
C VAL A 90 -3.05 -3.06 -1.81
N PRO A 91 -4.20 -2.84 -1.13
CA PRO A 91 -4.99 -1.62 -1.31
C PRO A 91 -4.29 -0.36 -0.76
N ILE A 92 -4.85 0.82 -1.06
CA ILE A 92 -4.33 2.13 -0.60
C ILE A 92 -4.12 2.22 0.92
N THR A 93 -4.87 1.43 1.70
CA THR A 93 -4.72 1.32 3.16
C THR A 93 -3.39 0.69 3.56
N GLY A 94 -2.89 -0.28 2.79
CA GLY A 94 -1.60 -0.90 3.03
C GLY A 94 -0.44 0.04 2.74
N PHE A 95 -0.56 0.85 1.68
CA PHE A 95 0.40 1.92 1.40
C PHE A 95 0.41 2.98 2.53
N ALA A 96 -0.76 3.35 3.05
CA ALA A 96 -0.86 4.27 4.18
C ALA A 96 -0.14 3.71 5.43
N ASN A 97 -0.34 2.43 5.76
CA ASN A 97 0.39 1.78 6.86
C ASN A 97 1.90 1.78 6.60
N ALA A 98 2.34 1.40 5.39
CA ALA A 98 3.75 1.37 5.01
C ALA A 98 4.45 2.75 5.08
N MET A 99 3.69 3.85 4.99
CA MET A 99 4.18 5.20 5.21
C MET A 99 4.16 5.58 6.69
N VAL A 100 3.09 5.27 7.42
CA VAL A 100 2.91 5.71 8.81
C VAL A 100 3.79 4.94 9.78
N SER A 101 4.03 3.65 9.57
CA SER A 101 4.93 2.84 10.41
C SER A 101 6.35 3.43 10.49
N PRO A 102 7.08 3.67 9.38
CA PRO A 102 8.40 4.29 9.45
C PRO A 102 8.35 5.75 9.93
N ALA A 103 7.26 6.49 9.70
CA ALA A 103 7.12 7.83 10.27
C ALA A 103 7.11 7.83 11.79
N LEU A 104 6.54 6.80 12.42
CA LEU A 104 6.50 6.63 13.86
C LEU A 104 7.81 6.06 14.40
N GLU A 105 8.37 5.03 13.75
CA GLU A 105 9.60 4.36 14.17
C GLU A 105 10.83 5.28 14.11
N PHE A 106 10.97 6.06 13.03
CA PHE A 106 12.16 6.87 12.77
C PHE A 106 11.97 8.35 13.16
N LYS A 107 10.99 8.64 14.02
CA LYS A 107 10.75 10.00 14.53
C LYS A 107 11.93 10.51 15.38
N SER A 108 12.56 9.61 16.14
CA SER A 108 13.71 9.94 17.01
C SER A 108 14.99 10.28 16.24
N GLU A 109 15.10 9.85 14.98
CA GLU A 109 16.25 10.11 14.11
C GLU A 109 16.18 11.49 13.40
N GLY A 110 15.16 12.30 13.72
CA GLY A 110 14.95 13.63 13.17
C GLY A 110 14.14 13.63 11.87
N MET A 111 13.58 14.81 11.53
CA MET A 111 12.64 14.94 10.41
C MET A 111 13.28 14.71 9.03
N VAL A 112 14.53 15.14 8.84
CA VAL A 112 15.20 15.09 7.54
C VAL A 112 15.99 13.78 7.36
N THR A 113 16.90 13.51 8.30
CA THR A 113 17.83 12.37 8.25
C THR A 113 17.17 11.03 8.59
N GLY A 114 16.13 11.04 9.43
CA GLY A 114 15.40 9.86 9.85
C GLY A 114 14.09 9.67 9.09
N THR A 115 13.04 10.36 9.57
CA THR A 115 11.67 10.20 9.07
C THR A 115 11.57 10.46 7.56
N GLY A 116 12.06 11.60 7.08
CA GLY A 116 12.00 11.98 5.67
C GLY A 116 12.75 11.01 4.76
N ALA A 117 13.97 10.63 5.13
CA ALA A 117 14.77 9.67 4.37
C ALA A 117 14.04 8.32 4.21
N LYS A 118 13.46 7.79 5.30
CA LYS A 118 12.74 6.50 5.27
C LYS A 118 11.44 6.58 4.49
N LEU A 119 10.66 7.63 4.67
CA LEU A 119 9.45 7.87 3.87
C LEU A 119 9.78 7.94 2.37
N PHE A 120 10.89 8.58 2.01
CA PHE A 120 11.32 8.67 0.62
C PHE A 120 11.73 7.31 0.03
N THR A 121 12.23 6.37 0.83
CA THR A 121 12.49 5.01 0.30
C THR A 121 11.22 4.27 -0.12
N VAL A 122 10.08 4.58 0.50
CA VAL A 122 8.77 4.00 0.17
C VAL A 122 8.07 4.78 -0.94
N ALA A 123 8.00 6.11 -0.83
CA ALA A 123 7.31 6.98 -1.79
C ALA A 123 8.12 7.28 -3.06
N GLY A 124 9.44 7.24 -2.98
CA GLY A 124 10.37 7.61 -4.06
C GLY A 124 10.11 6.86 -5.36
N PRO A 125 10.00 5.52 -5.36
CA PRO A 125 9.66 4.77 -6.56
C PRO A 125 8.34 5.23 -7.20
N VAL A 126 7.29 5.44 -6.40
CA VAL A 126 5.97 5.87 -6.88
C VAL A 126 6.06 7.26 -7.53
N LEU A 127 6.78 8.19 -6.91
CA LEU A 127 6.98 9.54 -7.44
C LEU A 127 7.77 9.53 -8.75
N VAL A 128 8.88 8.80 -8.80
CA VAL A 128 9.73 8.74 -10.01
C VAL A 128 8.95 8.14 -11.17
N PHE A 129 8.34 6.96 -10.99
CA PHE A 129 7.59 6.32 -12.07
C PHE A 129 6.35 7.15 -12.48
N GLY A 130 5.62 7.72 -11.53
CA GLY A 130 4.44 8.54 -11.81
C GLY A 130 4.75 9.80 -12.60
N ILE A 131 5.77 10.56 -12.18
CA ILE A 131 6.19 11.80 -12.84
C ILE A 131 6.79 11.49 -14.21
N SER A 132 7.70 10.51 -14.30
CA SER A 132 8.31 10.13 -15.59
C SER A 132 7.27 9.63 -16.60
N ALA A 133 6.30 8.81 -16.17
CA ALA A 133 5.22 8.34 -17.04
C ALA A 133 4.32 9.49 -17.50
N SER A 134 3.99 10.44 -16.61
CA SER A 134 3.17 11.61 -16.94
C SER A 134 3.86 12.52 -17.97
N ILE A 135 5.16 12.77 -17.81
CA ILE A 135 5.96 13.54 -18.78
C ILE A 135 6.00 12.82 -20.12
N LEU A 136 6.29 11.51 -20.13
CA LEU A 136 6.39 10.73 -21.35
C LEU A 136 5.05 10.72 -22.12
N TYR A 137 3.94 10.50 -21.40
CA TYR A 137 2.61 10.55 -22.00
C TYR A 137 2.28 11.95 -22.55
N GLY A 138 2.60 13.00 -21.80
CA GLY A 138 2.44 14.39 -22.26
C GLY A 138 3.21 14.68 -23.55
N LEU A 139 4.44 14.17 -23.67
CA LEU A 139 5.25 14.30 -24.89
C LEU A 139 4.65 13.53 -26.07
N ILE A 140 4.17 12.31 -25.86
CA ILE A 140 3.50 11.52 -26.90
C ILE A 140 2.26 12.28 -27.42
N LEU A 141 1.44 12.80 -26.52
CA LEU A 141 0.22 13.51 -26.88
C LEU A 141 0.52 14.82 -27.64
N LEU A 142 1.57 15.54 -27.22
CA LEU A 142 2.03 16.75 -27.90
C LEU A 142 2.55 16.49 -29.33
N LEU A 143 3.26 15.38 -29.55
CA LEU A 143 3.91 15.08 -30.84
C LEU A 143 2.98 14.38 -31.84
N PHE A 144 2.05 13.55 -31.37
CA PHE A 144 1.24 12.69 -32.24
C PHE A 144 -0.24 13.08 -32.33
N PHE A 145 -0.78 13.80 -31.34
CA PHE A 145 -2.21 14.12 -31.27
C PHE A 145 -2.51 15.62 -31.32
N ARG A 146 -1.50 16.45 -31.58
CA ARG A 146 -1.66 17.88 -31.77
C ARG A 146 -2.04 18.17 -33.23
N GLY A 147 -3.32 17.97 -33.54
CA GLY A 147 -4.04 18.46 -34.72
C GLY A 147 -5.15 19.40 -34.29
#